data_AF-B7LBY3-F1
#
_entry.id   AF-B7LBY3-F1
#
_cell.length_a   1.000
_cell.length_b   1.000
_cell.length_c   1.000
_cell.angle_alpha   90.00
_cell.angle_beta   90.00
_cell.angle_gamma   90.00
#
_symmetry.space_group_name_H-M   'P 1'
#
loop_
_entity.id
_entity.type
_entity.pdbx_description
1 polymer ?
#
loop_
_entity_poly.entity_id
_entity_poly.type
_entity_poly.pdbx_seq_one_letter_code
_entity_poly.pdbx_strand_id
1 'polypeptide(L)'
;MRTRTPSPTLSVATGSSSFPQPAFQGFQQRFRFSLTPWREWLKEQRESGNYNASRIWREMVARGFTGSETIVRDAVAKWRKGWNPPVTTAVRLPSVSRVSRWLMPWRITRDEENYASRFISLMCEKEPELKIAQQLALEFYRILKTQNKSQLSSWFTRVHESGSAEFRRVAAGMEADAAAICEAISSRWSNGVVEGHVNRLKKMLKRQMYGRAGFELLRQRVMSPLA
;
A
#
# COMPACT_ATOMS: atom_id res chain seq x y z
N MET A 1 68.03 -6.57 -34.62
CA MET A 1 68.14 -8.04 -34.68
C MET A 1 66.76 -8.65 -34.45
N ARG A 2 66.27 -9.41 -35.45
CA ARG A 2 65.07 -10.25 -35.36
C ARG A 2 65.41 -11.57 -34.69
N THR A 3 64.49 -12.11 -33.88
CA THR A 3 64.14 -13.55 -33.78
C THR A 3 62.86 -13.63 -32.93
N ARG A 4 61.68 -13.77 -33.55
CA ARG A 4 60.92 -15.02 -33.81
C ARG A 4 60.49 -15.77 -32.54
N THR A 5 59.17 -15.79 -32.34
CA THR A 5 58.37 -16.65 -31.45
C THR A 5 58.50 -18.14 -31.82
N PRO A 6 58.02 -19.06 -30.95
CA PRO A 6 56.67 -19.57 -31.15
C PRO A 6 55.84 -19.78 -29.86
N SER A 7 54.54 -19.82 -30.09
CA SER A 7 53.43 -20.10 -29.17
C SER A 7 53.53 -21.43 -28.40
N PRO A 8 52.71 -21.59 -27.34
CA PRO A 8 51.93 -22.82 -27.24
C PRO A 8 50.43 -22.54 -27.02
N THR A 9 49.67 -23.02 -28.00
CA THR A 9 48.41 -23.79 -27.89
C THR A 9 47.46 -23.49 -26.74
N LEU A 10 46.32 -22.92 -27.14
CA LEU A 10 45.03 -22.87 -26.47
C LEU A 10 44.59 -24.26 -25.99
N SER A 11 44.30 -24.39 -24.69
CA SER A 11 43.41 -25.45 -24.18
C SER A 11 42.13 -24.77 -23.70
N VAL A 12 41.07 -24.95 -24.48
CA VAL A 12 39.71 -24.51 -24.19
C VAL A 12 39.18 -25.36 -23.05
N ALA A 13 39.07 -24.79 -21.85
CA ALA A 13 38.24 -25.31 -20.77
C ALA A 13 36.96 -24.47 -20.71
N THR A 14 35.90 -25.01 -21.31
CA THR A 14 34.51 -24.60 -21.11
C THR A 14 34.15 -24.75 -19.63
N GLY A 15 34.29 -23.66 -18.87
CA GLY A 15 33.75 -23.52 -17.52
C GLY A 15 32.62 -22.50 -17.55
N SER A 16 31.38 -22.97 -17.46
CA SER A 16 30.18 -22.16 -17.34
C SER A 16 30.26 -21.21 -16.13
N SER A 17 30.63 -19.95 -16.35
CA SER A 17 30.50 -18.91 -15.34
C SER A 17 29.06 -18.40 -15.30
N SER A 18 28.16 -19.19 -14.74
CA SER A 18 26.86 -18.69 -14.27
C SER A 18 27.12 -17.75 -13.10
N PHE A 19 27.12 -16.45 -13.37
CA PHE A 19 26.98 -15.41 -12.34
C PHE A 19 25.74 -15.72 -11.49
N PRO A 20 25.85 -15.94 -10.17
CA PRO A 20 24.66 -16.03 -9.35
C PRO A 20 24.08 -14.61 -9.25
N GLN A 21 22.91 -14.41 -9.86
CA GLN A 21 22.10 -13.23 -9.59
C GLN A 21 21.83 -13.16 -8.08
N PRO A 22 21.97 -11.99 -7.44
CA PRO A 22 21.47 -11.83 -6.08
C PRO A 22 19.95 -11.97 -6.15
N ALA A 23 19.45 -13.14 -5.73
CA ALA A 23 18.04 -13.33 -5.47
C ALA A 23 17.62 -12.25 -4.48
N PHE A 24 16.77 -11.33 -4.93
CA PHE A 24 16.01 -10.44 -4.06
C PHE A 24 15.11 -11.31 -3.17
N GLN A 25 15.68 -11.85 -2.10
CA GLN A 25 14.99 -12.60 -1.05
C GLN A 25 14.46 -11.62 0.01
N GLY A 26 13.97 -10.46 -0.44
CA GLY A 26 13.16 -9.56 0.36
C GLY A 26 11.72 -10.07 0.35
N PHE A 27 11.13 -10.24 1.53
CA PHE A 27 9.71 -10.54 1.81
C PHE A 27 9.29 -11.99 2.12
N GLN A 28 10.11 -13.03 1.99
CA GLN A 28 9.69 -14.38 2.44
C GLN A 28 10.06 -14.74 3.89
N GLN A 29 10.89 -13.98 4.58
CA GLN A 29 11.35 -14.35 5.93
C GLN A 29 10.40 -14.00 7.07
N ARG A 30 9.36 -13.18 6.84
CA ARG A 30 8.47 -12.72 7.93
C ARG A 30 7.48 -13.75 8.44
N PHE A 31 7.24 -14.85 7.71
CA PHE A 31 6.25 -15.86 8.06
C PHE A 31 6.82 -17.16 8.63
N ARG A 32 8.16 -17.34 8.67
CA ARG A 32 8.76 -18.60 9.14
C ARG A 32 8.89 -18.72 10.67
N PHE A 33 8.65 -17.64 11.41
CA PHE A 33 8.91 -17.58 12.86
C PHE A 33 7.66 -17.31 13.70
N SER A 34 6.54 -17.92 13.33
CA SER A 34 5.30 -17.73 14.08
C SER A 34 5.27 -18.60 15.34
N LEU A 35 5.10 -17.97 16.50
CA LEU A 35 4.76 -18.66 17.75
C LEU A 35 3.30 -19.18 17.76
N THR A 36 2.52 -18.96 16.69
CA THR A 36 1.10 -19.35 16.64
C THR A 36 0.83 -20.83 16.87
N PRO A 37 1.64 -21.79 16.36
CA PRO A 37 1.40 -23.22 16.61
C PRO A 37 1.78 -23.67 18.02
N TRP A 38 2.63 -22.91 18.72
CA TRP A 38 3.20 -23.29 20.02
C TRP A 38 2.49 -22.63 21.21
N ARG A 39 1.35 -21.98 20.99
CA ARG A 39 0.65 -21.16 22.00
C ARG A 39 0.16 -21.96 23.20
N GLU A 40 -0.41 -23.13 22.96
CA GLU A 40 -0.97 -23.98 24.01
C GLU A 40 0.14 -24.58 24.87
N TRP A 41 1.18 -25.13 24.22
CA TRP A 41 2.34 -25.65 24.92
C TRP A 41 3.09 -24.58 25.73
N LEU A 42 3.23 -23.36 25.20
CA LEU A 42 3.82 -22.24 25.93
C LEU A 42 2.96 -21.82 27.15
N LYS A 43 1.64 -22.02 27.10
CA LYS A 43 0.74 -21.77 28.23
C LYS A 43 0.95 -22.80 29.34
N GLU A 44 1.07 -24.08 28.99
CA GLU A 44 1.40 -25.16 29.94
C GLU A 44 2.76 -24.94 30.60
N GLN A 45 3.78 -24.54 29.82
CA GLN A 45 5.12 -24.26 30.37
C GLN A 45 5.10 -23.08 31.36
N ARG A 46 4.28 -22.07 31.11
CA ARG A 46 4.08 -20.96 32.03
C ARG A 46 3.38 -21.40 33.32
N GLU A 47 2.33 -22.20 33.22
CA GLU A 47 1.58 -22.73 34.38
C GLU A 47 2.46 -23.68 35.22
N SER A 48 3.39 -24.40 34.60
CA SER A 48 4.40 -25.22 35.28
C SER A 48 5.51 -24.41 35.98
N GLY A 49 5.51 -23.08 35.87
CA GLY A 49 6.47 -22.20 36.54
C GLY A 49 7.86 -22.13 35.89
N ASN A 50 8.02 -22.61 34.66
CA ASN A 50 9.30 -22.56 33.95
C ASN A 50 9.49 -21.18 33.28
N TYR A 51 10.30 -20.31 33.88
CA TYR A 51 10.58 -18.96 33.37
C TYR A 51 11.90 -18.83 32.61
N ASN A 52 12.58 -19.94 32.30
CA ASN A 52 13.87 -19.93 31.61
C ASN A 52 13.70 -20.00 30.08
N ALA A 53 13.80 -18.85 29.42
CA ALA A 53 13.59 -18.73 27.97
C ALA A 53 14.51 -19.62 27.13
N SER A 54 15.77 -19.78 27.52
CA SER A 54 16.75 -20.59 26.79
C SER A 54 16.50 -22.10 26.94
N ARG A 55 15.84 -22.51 28.03
CA ARG A 55 15.40 -23.90 28.20
C ARG A 55 14.17 -24.19 27.34
N ILE A 56 13.18 -23.30 27.37
CA ILE A 56 11.97 -23.39 26.54
C ILE A 56 12.33 -23.41 25.05
N TRP A 57 13.25 -22.55 24.61
CA TRP A 57 13.68 -22.54 23.22
C TRP A 57 14.36 -23.86 22.80
N ARG A 58 15.25 -24.43 23.61
CA ARG A 58 15.88 -25.73 23.31
C ARG A 58 14.86 -26.87 23.20
N GLU A 59 13.86 -26.89 24.09
CA GLU A 59 12.78 -27.87 24.05
C GLU A 59 11.86 -27.67 22.83
N MET A 60 11.62 -26.42 22.41
CA MET A 60 10.91 -26.11 21.16
C MET A 60 11.70 -26.56 19.93
N VAL A 61 13.00 -26.30 19.88
CA VAL A 61 13.87 -26.69 18.75
C VAL A 61 13.95 -28.22 18.65
N ALA A 62 14.04 -28.93 19.78
CA ALA A 62 14.03 -30.40 19.80
C ALA A 62 12.71 -30.98 19.26
N ARG A 63 11.59 -30.24 19.36
CA ARG A 63 10.28 -30.62 18.83
C ARG A 63 10.00 -30.06 17.44
N GLY A 64 10.98 -29.45 16.77
CA GLY A 64 10.89 -29.00 15.37
C GLY A 64 10.65 -27.50 15.17
N PHE A 65 10.82 -26.66 16.19
CA PHE A 65 10.75 -25.21 16.02
C PHE A 65 11.98 -24.67 15.28
N THR A 66 11.73 -23.90 14.22
CA THR A 66 12.77 -23.30 13.36
C THR A 66 13.02 -21.82 13.64
N GLY A 67 12.47 -21.27 14.73
CA GLY A 67 12.58 -19.86 15.06
C GLY A 67 13.71 -19.48 16.01
N SER A 68 14.02 -18.17 16.00
CA SER A 68 15.09 -17.59 16.81
C SER A 68 14.76 -17.58 18.31
N GLU A 69 15.79 -17.80 19.14
CA GLU A 69 15.72 -17.73 20.61
C GLU A 69 15.21 -16.37 21.10
N THR A 70 15.50 -15.30 20.36
CA THR A 70 15.07 -13.94 20.70
C THR A 70 13.54 -13.82 20.79
N ILE A 71 12.81 -14.54 19.93
CA ILE A 71 11.35 -14.53 19.89
C ILE A 71 10.75 -15.19 21.15
N VAL A 72 11.36 -16.28 21.61
CA VAL A 72 10.96 -16.97 22.84
C VAL A 72 11.32 -16.14 24.07
N ARG A 73 12.51 -15.53 24.08
CA ARG A 73 12.95 -14.63 25.16
C ARG A 73 12.04 -13.42 25.31
N ASP A 74 11.64 -12.79 24.22
CA ASP A 74 10.71 -11.65 24.24
C ASP A 74 9.30 -12.05 24.72
N ALA A 75 8.86 -13.27 24.40
CA ALA A 75 7.58 -13.81 24.89
C ALA A 75 7.64 -14.09 26.40
N VAL A 76 8.69 -14.74 26.89
CA VAL A 76 8.90 -15.04 28.32
C VAL A 76 9.12 -13.76 29.14
N ALA A 77 9.80 -12.77 28.58
CA ALA A 77 9.97 -11.45 29.22
C ALA A 77 8.61 -10.74 29.42
N LYS A 78 7.64 -10.94 28.52
CA LYS A 78 6.28 -10.41 28.68
C LYS A 78 5.50 -11.13 29.77
N TRP A 79 5.72 -12.44 29.97
CA TRP A 79 5.11 -13.20 31.07
C TRP A 79 5.57 -12.69 32.44
N ARG A 80 6.86 -12.39 32.59
CA ARG A 80 7.43 -11.84 33.85
C ARG A 80 6.85 -10.47 34.21
N LYS A 81 6.40 -9.70 33.23
CA LYS A 81 5.77 -8.39 33.42
C LYS A 81 4.26 -8.47 33.71
N GLY A 82 3.71 -9.68 33.88
CA GLY A 82 2.27 -9.88 34.08
C GLY A 82 1.42 -9.57 32.84
N TRP A 83 2.05 -9.37 31.68
CA TRP A 83 1.35 -9.00 30.45
C TRP A 83 0.73 -10.24 29.80
N ASN A 84 -0.58 -10.42 30.01
CA ASN A 84 -1.41 -11.35 29.27
C ASN A 84 -1.96 -10.63 28.02
N PRO A 85 -1.52 -10.96 26.79
CA PRO A 85 -2.34 -10.58 25.66
C PRO A 85 -3.63 -11.42 25.73
N PRO A 86 -4.84 -10.81 25.82
CA PRO A 86 -6.04 -11.56 25.53
C PRO A 86 -5.91 -12.18 24.14
N VAL A 87 -6.48 -13.37 23.94
CA VAL A 87 -6.44 -14.16 22.69
C VAL A 87 -7.19 -13.47 21.54
N THR A 88 -7.56 -12.21 21.68
CA THR A 88 -7.92 -11.35 20.57
C THR A 88 -6.63 -10.95 19.85
N THR A 89 -6.35 -11.59 18.72
CA THR A 89 -5.55 -10.93 17.69
C THR A 89 -6.12 -9.52 17.56
N ALA A 90 -5.37 -8.50 17.97
CA ALA A 90 -5.80 -7.12 17.78
C ALA A 90 -6.03 -6.98 16.27
N VAL A 91 -7.30 -6.99 15.86
CA VAL A 91 -7.68 -6.78 14.47
C VAL A 91 -7.14 -5.40 14.18
N ARG A 92 -6.06 -5.34 13.40
CA ARG A 92 -5.46 -4.06 13.05
C ARG A 92 -6.53 -3.31 12.30
N LEU A 93 -7.07 -2.27 12.93
CA LEU A 93 -8.05 -1.43 12.30
C LEU A 93 -7.43 -0.89 11.00
N PRO A 94 -8.18 -0.93 9.89
CA PRO A 94 -7.71 -0.35 8.65
C PRO A 94 -7.48 1.15 8.85
N SER A 95 -6.43 1.67 8.22
CA SER A 95 -6.17 3.12 8.18
C SER A 95 -7.37 3.85 7.56
N VAL A 96 -7.65 5.07 8.02
CA VAL A 96 -8.67 5.96 7.46
C VAL A 96 -8.53 6.10 5.94
N SER A 97 -7.29 6.21 5.43
CA SER A 97 -7.03 6.28 3.98
C SER A 97 -7.30 4.98 3.23
N ARG A 98 -7.35 3.84 3.93
CA ARG A 98 -7.72 2.55 3.35
C ARG A 98 -9.24 2.41 3.32
N VAL A 99 -9.92 2.79 4.41
CA VAL A 99 -11.39 2.82 4.49
C VAL A 99 -11.98 3.79 3.46
N SER A 100 -11.40 4.98 3.29
CA SER A 100 -11.89 5.93 2.29
C SER A 100 -11.76 5.40 0.86
N ARG A 101 -10.71 4.62 0.58
CA ARG A 101 -10.53 3.93 -0.71
C ARG A 101 -11.60 2.87 -0.92
N TRP A 102 -11.97 2.16 0.13
CA TRP A 102 -13.01 1.13 0.08
C TRP A 102 -14.41 1.68 -0.16
N LEU A 103 -14.69 2.94 0.23
CA LEU A 103 -15.95 3.61 -0.14
C LEU A 103 -16.13 3.78 -1.66
N MET A 104 -15.05 3.66 -2.44
CA MET A 104 -15.04 3.73 -3.91
C MET A 104 -14.71 2.34 -4.49
N PRO A 105 -15.70 1.52 -4.90
CA PRO A 105 -15.47 0.12 -5.29
C PRO A 105 -14.44 -0.08 -6.40
N TRP A 106 -14.31 0.87 -7.33
CA TRP A 106 -13.32 0.83 -8.41
C TRP A 106 -11.86 1.03 -7.96
N ARG A 107 -11.62 1.32 -6.67
CA ARG A 107 -10.27 1.43 -6.08
C ARG A 107 -9.93 0.25 -5.14
N ILE A 108 -10.82 -0.73 -5.00
CA ILE A 108 -10.59 -1.90 -4.14
C ILE A 108 -9.68 -2.89 -4.88
N THR A 109 -8.69 -3.44 -4.16
CA THR A 109 -7.82 -4.50 -4.68
C THR A 109 -8.52 -5.85 -4.53
N ARG A 110 -8.35 -6.78 -5.48
CA ARG A 110 -9.03 -8.08 -5.49
C ARG A 110 -8.80 -8.93 -4.22
N ASP A 111 -7.67 -8.77 -3.53
CA ASP A 111 -7.40 -9.53 -2.30
C ASP A 111 -8.16 -9.00 -1.08
N GLU A 112 -8.60 -7.75 -1.12
CA GLU A 112 -9.26 -7.04 -0.02
C GLU A 112 -10.79 -7.03 -0.15
N GLU A 113 -11.35 -7.45 -1.27
CA GLU A 113 -12.77 -7.23 -1.63
C GLU A 113 -13.74 -7.80 -0.59
N ASN A 114 -13.49 -9.01 -0.10
CA ASN A 114 -14.34 -9.66 0.90
C ASN A 114 -14.28 -8.96 2.27
N TYR A 115 -13.08 -8.56 2.70
CA TYR A 115 -12.89 -7.86 3.97
C TYR A 115 -13.44 -6.43 3.92
N ALA A 116 -13.12 -5.71 2.84
CA ALA A 116 -13.58 -4.35 2.60
C ALA A 116 -15.11 -4.30 2.55
N SER A 117 -15.76 -5.19 1.78
CA SER A 117 -17.22 -5.22 1.66
C SER A 117 -17.89 -5.44 3.01
N ARG A 118 -17.41 -6.42 3.80
CA ARG A 118 -17.94 -6.68 5.15
C ARG A 118 -17.74 -5.50 6.10
N PHE A 119 -16.56 -4.86 6.04
CA PHE A 119 -16.24 -3.71 6.88
C PHE A 119 -17.10 -2.50 6.53
N ILE A 120 -17.26 -2.19 5.25
CA ILE A 120 -18.11 -1.08 4.81
C ILE A 120 -19.56 -1.36 5.18
N SER A 121 -20.09 -2.56 4.94
CA SER A 121 -21.48 -2.89 5.31
C SER A 121 -21.74 -2.65 6.80
N LEU A 122 -20.82 -3.11 7.66
CA LEU A 122 -20.91 -2.85 9.10
C LEU A 122 -20.84 -1.36 9.44
N MET A 123 -19.95 -0.60 8.80
CA MET A 123 -19.83 0.84 9.05
C MET A 123 -21.06 1.61 8.56
N CYS A 124 -21.64 1.23 7.42
CA CYS A 124 -22.87 1.81 6.88
C CYS A 124 -24.11 1.45 7.71
N GLU A 125 -24.10 0.33 8.44
CA GLU A 125 -25.13 -0.01 9.42
C GLU A 125 -25.02 0.84 10.68
N LYS A 126 -23.79 1.15 11.11
CA LYS A 126 -23.54 1.95 12.31
C LYS A 126 -23.71 3.44 12.08
N GLU A 127 -23.34 3.93 10.90
CA GLU A 127 -23.36 5.35 10.55
C GLU A 127 -24.11 5.56 9.22
N PRO A 128 -25.39 5.99 9.27
CA PRO A 128 -26.20 6.20 8.07
C PRO A 128 -25.67 7.33 7.18
N GLU A 129 -24.97 8.33 7.74
CA GLU A 129 -24.33 9.38 6.94
C GLU A 129 -23.28 8.82 5.97
N LEU A 130 -22.52 7.81 6.40
CA LEU A 130 -21.52 7.15 5.57
C LEU A 130 -22.14 6.40 4.39
N LYS A 131 -23.33 5.83 4.60
CA LYS A 131 -24.10 5.16 3.55
C LYS A 131 -24.55 6.14 2.48
N ILE A 132 -25.02 7.32 2.89
CA ILE A 132 -25.43 8.39 1.97
C ILE A 132 -24.21 8.89 1.18
N ALA A 133 -23.09 9.14 1.86
CA ALA A 133 -21.81 9.51 1.22
C ALA A 133 -21.37 8.50 0.15
N GLN A 134 -21.45 7.20 0.46
CA GLN A 134 -21.11 6.15 -0.48
C GLN A 134 -22.04 6.18 -1.70
N GLN A 135 -23.34 6.29 -1.49
CA GLN A 135 -24.33 6.34 -2.58
C GLN A 135 -24.11 7.55 -3.50
N LEU A 136 -23.87 8.73 -2.92
CA LEU A 136 -23.58 9.95 -3.68
C LEU A 136 -22.30 9.81 -4.52
N ALA A 137 -21.25 9.20 -3.96
CA ALA A 137 -20.00 8.95 -4.68
C ALA A 137 -20.18 7.94 -5.83
N LEU A 138 -20.95 6.87 -5.61
CA LEU A 138 -21.27 5.87 -6.64
C LEU A 138 -22.10 6.48 -7.77
N GLU A 139 -23.08 7.30 -7.43
CA GLU A 139 -23.92 7.99 -8.40
C GLU A 139 -23.10 8.97 -9.24
N PHE A 140 -22.26 9.78 -8.61
CA PHE A 140 -21.37 10.68 -9.33
C PHE A 140 -20.46 9.93 -10.31
N TYR A 141 -19.88 8.80 -9.88
CA TYR A 141 -19.07 7.97 -10.77
C TYR A 141 -19.87 7.37 -11.94
N ARG A 142 -21.14 6.99 -11.70
CA ARG A 142 -22.02 6.54 -12.79
C ARG A 142 -22.27 7.67 -13.78
N ILE A 143 -22.54 8.89 -13.32
CA ILE A 143 -22.75 10.07 -14.17
C ILE A 143 -21.51 10.35 -15.03
N LEU A 144 -20.32 10.30 -14.42
CA LEU A 144 -19.06 10.46 -15.16
C LEU A 144 -18.88 9.39 -16.25
N LYS A 145 -19.26 8.14 -15.96
CA LYS A 145 -19.13 7.02 -16.90
C LYS A 145 -20.17 7.06 -18.02
N THR A 146 -21.40 7.47 -17.72
CA THR A 146 -22.50 7.56 -18.70
C THR A 146 -22.51 8.87 -19.48
N GLN A 147 -21.64 9.82 -19.11
CA GLN A 147 -21.52 11.14 -19.72
C GLN A 147 -22.82 11.96 -19.72
N ASN A 148 -23.71 11.71 -18.75
CA ASN A 148 -25.04 12.29 -18.76
C ASN A 148 -25.10 13.64 -18.02
N LYS A 149 -25.05 14.74 -18.78
CA LYS A 149 -25.04 16.12 -18.27
C LYS A 149 -26.25 16.47 -17.42
N SER A 150 -27.44 15.99 -17.78
CA SER A 150 -28.69 16.33 -17.07
C SER A 150 -28.79 15.67 -15.70
N GLN A 151 -28.06 14.56 -15.47
CA GLN A 151 -28.03 13.91 -14.17
C GLN A 151 -27.14 14.66 -13.17
N LEU A 152 -26.19 15.47 -13.64
CA LEU A 152 -25.28 16.23 -12.77
C LEU A 152 -26.03 17.29 -11.95
N SER A 153 -26.97 18.02 -12.55
CA SER A 153 -27.82 18.98 -11.83
C SER A 153 -28.70 18.29 -10.79
N SER A 154 -29.32 17.15 -11.14
CA SER A 154 -30.12 16.36 -10.19
C SER A 154 -29.30 15.81 -9.02
N TRP A 155 -28.01 15.57 -9.24
CA TRP A 155 -27.09 15.10 -8.21
C TRP A 155 -26.75 16.23 -7.24
N PHE A 156 -26.50 17.46 -7.72
CA PHE A 156 -26.27 18.62 -6.85
C PHE A 156 -27.45 18.87 -5.90
N THR A 157 -28.68 18.80 -6.41
CA THR A 157 -29.89 18.93 -5.57
C THR A 157 -29.93 17.86 -4.48
N ARG A 158 -29.67 16.60 -4.82
CA ARG A 158 -29.64 15.51 -3.83
C ARG A 158 -28.52 15.65 -2.81
N VAL A 159 -27.35 16.17 -3.21
CA VAL A 159 -26.27 16.47 -2.25
C VAL A 159 -26.70 17.56 -1.27
N HIS A 160 -27.42 18.58 -1.73
CA HIS A 160 -27.95 19.61 -0.84
C HIS A 160 -28.99 19.08 0.15
N GLU A 161 -29.87 18.19 -0.30
CA GLU A 161 -30.88 17.52 0.54
C GLU A 161 -30.26 16.56 1.56
N SER A 162 -29.12 15.94 1.25
CA SER A 162 -28.45 14.95 2.12
C SER A 162 -27.89 15.49 3.44
N GLY A 163 -27.85 16.81 3.65
CA GLY A 163 -27.66 17.41 4.97
C GLY A 163 -26.21 17.59 5.46
N SER A 164 -25.19 16.97 4.87
CA SER A 164 -23.80 17.13 5.35
C SER A 164 -23.12 18.41 4.84
N ALA A 165 -22.50 19.18 5.73
CA ALA A 165 -21.86 20.46 5.41
C ALA A 165 -20.62 20.30 4.52
N GLU A 166 -19.89 19.19 4.66
CA GLU A 166 -18.72 18.83 3.87
C GLU A 166 -19.10 18.56 2.41
N PHE A 167 -20.15 17.74 2.19
CA PHE A 167 -20.62 17.44 0.84
C PHE A 167 -21.22 18.66 0.15
N ARG A 168 -21.93 19.54 0.88
CA ARG A 168 -22.40 20.82 0.33
C ARG A 168 -21.25 21.71 -0.15
N ARG A 169 -20.16 21.82 0.62
CA ARG A 169 -18.98 22.59 0.19
C ARG A 169 -18.34 22.03 -1.06
N VAL A 170 -18.22 20.70 -1.14
CA VAL A 170 -17.70 20.02 -2.34
C VAL A 170 -18.62 20.26 -3.54
N ALA A 171 -19.94 20.10 -3.36
CA ALA A 171 -20.92 20.37 -4.40
C ALA A 171 -20.86 21.81 -4.91
N ALA A 172 -20.76 22.80 -4.03
CA ALA A 172 -20.66 24.20 -4.42
C ALA A 172 -19.40 24.48 -5.27
N GLY A 173 -18.26 23.87 -4.91
CA GLY A 173 -17.03 23.97 -5.72
C GLY A 173 -17.20 23.31 -7.10
N MET A 174 -17.83 22.15 -7.14
CA MET A 174 -18.10 21.44 -8.40
C MET A 174 -19.14 22.14 -9.27
N GLU A 175 -20.10 22.84 -8.67
CA GLU A 175 -21.10 23.64 -9.38
C GLU A 175 -20.46 24.88 -10.01
N ALA A 176 -19.52 25.54 -9.31
CA ALA A 176 -18.71 26.61 -9.88
C ALA A 176 -17.89 26.13 -11.09
N ASP A 177 -17.39 24.90 -11.05
CA ASP A 177 -16.64 24.26 -12.14
C ASP A 177 -17.52 23.42 -13.09
N ALA A 178 -18.85 23.55 -13.05
CA ALA A 178 -19.75 22.65 -13.78
C ALA A 178 -19.50 22.67 -15.30
N ALA A 179 -19.17 23.83 -15.87
CA ALA A 179 -18.80 23.95 -17.28
C ALA A 179 -17.54 23.13 -17.62
N ALA A 180 -16.51 23.23 -16.77
CA ALA A 180 -15.27 22.47 -16.94
C ALA A 180 -15.51 20.96 -16.77
N ILE A 181 -16.38 20.55 -15.84
CA ILE A 181 -16.76 19.15 -15.65
C ILE A 181 -17.53 18.63 -16.87
N CYS A 182 -18.47 19.42 -17.41
CA CYS A 182 -19.22 19.05 -18.62
C CYS A 182 -18.30 18.88 -19.84
N GLU A 183 -17.31 19.77 -19.99
CA GLU A 183 -16.31 19.66 -21.05
C GLU A 183 -15.35 18.48 -20.81
N ALA A 184 -14.95 18.22 -19.57
CA ALA A 184 -14.13 17.05 -19.23
C ALA A 184 -14.85 15.72 -19.52
N ILE A 185 -16.17 15.69 -19.36
CA ILE A 185 -17.01 14.54 -19.70
C ILE A 185 -17.17 14.39 -21.22
N SER A 186 -17.31 15.49 -21.97
CA SER A 186 -17.59 15.46 -23.41
C SER A 186 -16.32 15.30 -24.26
N SER A 187 -15.20 15.81 -23.75
CA SER A 187 -13.94 15.86 -24.49
C SER A 187 -13.25 14.49 -24.53
N ARG A 188 -12.65 14.18 -25.67
CA ARG A 188 -11.75 13.03 -25.83
C ARG A 188 -10.37 13.28 -25.20
N TRP A 189 -10.05 14.54 -24.90
CA TRP A 189 -8.74 14.95 -24.38
C TRP A 189 -8.77 15.04 -22.87
N SER A 190 -7.82 14.40 -22.21
CA SER A 190 -7.64 14.50 -20.77
C SER A 190 -6.43 15.37 -20.44
N ASN A 191 -6.55 16.19 -19.39
CA ASN A 191 -5.42 16.96 -18.86
C ASN A 191 -4.39 16.08 -18.14
N GLY A 192 -4.61 14.76 -18.02
CA GLY A 192 -3.73 13.86 -17.27
C GLY A 192 -2.29 13.82 -17.79
N VAL A 193 -2.07 13.90 -19.11
CA VAL A 193 -0.72 13.95 -19.69
C VAL A 193 -0.03 15.26 -19.33
N VAL A 194 -0.73 16.39 -19.43
CA VAL A 194 -0.20 17.72 -19.11
C VAL A 194 0.10 17.81 -17.61
N GLU A 195 -0.82 17.36 -16.75
CA GLU A 195 -0.64 17.27 -15.31
C GLU A 195 0.54 16.36 -14.94
N GLY A 196 0.73 15.26 -15.66
CA GLY A 196 1.90 14.39 -15.52
C GLY A 196 3.21 15.13 -15.77
N HIS A 197 3.30 15.91 -16.85
CA HIS A 197 4.46 16.75 -17.14
C HIS A 197 4.67 17.84 -16.09
N VAL A 198 3.60 18.50 -15.66
CA VAL A 198 3.65 19.51 -14.59
C VAL A 198 4.11 18.89 -13.28
N ASN A 199 3.65 17.69 -12.95
CA ASN A 199 4.07 16.95 -11.76
C ASN A 199 5.52 16.49 -11.86
N ARG A 200 5.99 16.02 -13.01
CA ARG A 200 7.41 15.72 -13.23
C ARG A 200 8.26 16.97 -13.01
N LEU A 201 7.84 18.10 -13.56
CA LEU A 201 8.55 19.36 -13.42
C LEU A 201 8.54 19.86 -11.97
N LYS A 202 7.36 19.97 -11.34
CA LYS A 202 7.18 20.55 -10.00
C LYS A 202 7.64 19.59 -8.91
N LYS A 203 7.22 18.34 -8.95
CA LYS A 203 7.45 17.34 -7.89
C LYS A 203 8.81 16.67 -8.00
N MET A 204 9.32 16.42 -9.20
CA MET A 204 10.63 15.77 -9.35
C MET A 204 11.73 16.82 -9.49
N LEU A 205 11.72 17.62 -10.56
CA LEU A 205 12.85 18.52 -10.84
C LEU A 205 12.95 19.69 -9.84
N LYS A 206 11.88 20.46 -9.66
CA LYS A 206 11.94 21.65 -8.78
C LYS A 206 12.17 21.29 -7.31
N ARG A 207 11.53 20.23 -6.79
CA ARG A 207 11.74 19.79 -5.40
C ARG A 207 13.13 19.20 -5.15
N GLN A 208 13.69 18.42 -6.10
CA GLN A 208 15.07 17.95 -6.00
C GLN A 208 16.08 19.11 -5.96
N MET A 209 15.70 20.25 -6.52
CA MET A 209 16.53 21.46 -6.56
C MET A 209 16.13 22.50 -5.51
N TYR A 210 15.34 22.10 -4.51
CA TYR A 210 14.88 22.97 -3.41
C TYR A 210 14.26 24.29 -3.90
N GLY A 211 13.59 24.27 -5.05
CA GLY A 211 12.96 25.45 -5.65
C GLY A 211 13.91 26.46 -6.31
N ARG A 212 15.22 26.20 -6.35
CA ARG A 212 16.23 27.13 -6.89
C ARG A 212 16.42 27.06 -8.41
N ALA A 213 15.66 26.21 -9.10
CA ALA A 213 15.74 26.03 -10.54
C ALA A 213 14.95 27.11 -11.28
N GLY A 214 15.65 28.04 -11.93
CA GLY A 214 15.08 29.01 -12.89
C GLY A 214 14.69 28.35 -14.22
N PHE A 215 14.09 29.12 -15.13
CA PHE A 215 13.56 28.61 -16.40
C PHE A 215 14.63 27.90 -17.26
N GLU A 216 15.79 28.52 -17.47
CA GLU A 216 16.86 27.97 -18.29
C GLU A 216 17.34 26.60 -17.79
N LEU A 217 17.50 26.47 -16.48
CA LEU A 217 17.98 25.24 -15.86
C LEU A 217 16.93 24.12 -15.92
N LEU A 218 15.64 24.47 -15.80
CA LEU A 218 14.54 23.52 -16.01
C LEU A 218 14.46 23.07 -17.47
N ARG A 219 14.64 23.99 -18.41
CA ARG A 219 14.66 23.70 -19.85
C ARG A 219 15.78 22.72 -20.18
N GLN A 220 17.00 22.95 -19.68
CA GLN A 220 18.11 22.03 -19.85
C GLN A 220 17.82 20.63 -19.31
N ARG A 221 17.25 20.50 -18.10
CA ARG A 221 16.94 19.18 -17.53
C ARG A 221 15.77 18.44 -18.17
N VAL A 222 14.83 19.16 -18.78
CA VAL A 222 13.71 18.55 -19.51
C VAL A 222 14.14 18.11 -20.90
N MET A 223 14.94 18.92 -21.59
CA MET A 223 15.42 18.68 -22.96
C MET A 223 16.63 17.74 -23.02
N SER A 224 17.43 17.68 -21.95
CA SER A 224 18.53 16.73 -21.79
C SER A 224 18.14 15.74 -20.69
N PRO A 225 17.29 14.74 -20.97
CA PRO A 225 17.16 13.62 -20.06
C PRO A 225 18.53 12.95 -20.01
N LEU A 226 19.23 13.12 -18.88
CA LEU A 226 20.49 12.43 -18.60
C LEU A 226 20.29 10.94 -18.93
N ALA A 227 21.13 10.43 -19.83
CA ALA A 227 21.25 9.01 -20.15
C ALA A 227 21.64 8.19 -18.91
#